data_AF-A0A5B6Z2H2-F1
#
_entry.id   AF-A0A5B6Z2H2-F1
#
_cell.length_a   1.000
_cell.length_b   1.000
_cell.length_c   1.000
_cell.angle_alpha   90.00
_cell.angle_beta   90.00
_cell.angle_gamma   90.00
#
_symmetry.space_group_name_H-M   'P 1'
#
loop_
_entity.id
_entity.type
_entity.pdbx_description
1 polymer ?
#
loop_
_entity_poly.entity_id
_entity_poly.type
_entity_poly.pdbx_seq_one_letter_code
_entity_poly.pdbx_strand_id
1 'polypeptide(L)'
;RSSPQAMEVSDASSKFWGLQGQLIMIMADSNDHNNLDTLFWPIKVDNNVVALRNLGNNHFCIRFSANSYLSATVSTISKEARVEVEELVLSRKIYNVNYRLMDARIYSQSVLTMANANAVNRTKEPSTIELKLSHTDTKSYTWNSSVSLNLGVTTTIETGIPFIEEGKIQISAEFTGEYKWGSTQESTTHGVETMYKVTVPPMT
;
A
#
# COMPACT_ATOMS: atom_id res chain seq x y z
N ARG A 1 6.82 -12.10 -0.34
CA ARG A 1 8.10 -11.39 -0.04
C ARG A 1 8.91 -11.41 -1.33
N SER A 2 8.97 -10.31 -2.07
CA SER A 2 9.94 -10.19 -3.16
C SER A 2 11.32 -10.04 -2.52
N SER A 3 12.27 -10.89 -2.92
CA SER A 3 13.67 -10.67 -2.59
C SER A 3 14.11 -9.35 -3.25
N PRO A 4 14.87 -8.47 -2.57
CA PRO A 4 15.48 -7.34 -3.24
C PRO A 4 16.36 -7.87 -4.36
N GLN A 5 16.07 -7.48 -5.61
CA GLN A 5 16.95 -7.76 -6.74
C GLN A 5 18.10 -6.75 -6.73
N ALA A 6 19.24 -7.14 -7.29
CA ALA A 6 20.31 -6.19 -7.59
C ALA A 6 19.77 -5.06 -8.47
N MET A 7 20.22 -3.84 -8.22
CA MET A 7 19.78 -2.64 -8.89
C MET A 7 20.89 -2.12 -9.80
N GLU A 8 20.50 -1.80 -11.03
CA GLU A 8 21.28 -0.97 -11.95
C GLU A 8 20.91 0.49 -11.73
N VAL A 9 21.90 1.38 -11.82
CA VAL A 9 21.69 2.82 -11.73
C VAL A 9 22.32 3.45 -12.96
N SER A 10 21.55 4.25 -13.70
CA SER A 10 22.04 4.99 -14.87
C SER A 10 21.86 6.50 -14.68
N ASP A 11 22.72 7.28 -15.33
CA ASP A 11 22.54 8.73 -15.44
C ASP A 11 21.57 9.12 -16.56
N ALA A 12 21.35 10.43 -16.76
CA ALA A 12 20.49 10.96 -17.82
C ALA A 12 21.02 10.65 -19.24
N SER A 13 22.31 10.31 -19.36
CA SER A 13 22.97 9.91 -20.62
C SER A 13 22.91 8.40 -20.87
N SER A 14 22.16 7.65 -20.05
CA SER A 14 22.09 6.18 -20.08
C SER A 14 23.42 5.47 -19.80
N LYS A 15 24.35 6.12 -19.11
CA LYS A 15 25.59 5.50 -18.61
C LYS A 15 25.35 4.92 -17.22
N PHE A 16 25.82 3.70 -17.00
CA PHE A 16 25.68 3.02 -15.72
C PHE A 16 26.73 3.49 -14.73
N TRP A 17 26.27 3.75 -13.51
CA TRP A 17 27.14 3.95 -12.36
C TRP A 17 27.82 2.61 -12.04
N GLY A 18 29.14 2.62 -11.93
CA GLY A 18 29.89 1.42 -11.62
C GLY A 18 31.22 1.70 -10.95
N LEU A 19 31.75 0.66 -10.33
CA LEU A 19 33.08 0.67 -9.74
C LEU A 19 34.16 0.79 -10.82
N GLN A 20 35.07 1.75 -10.64
CA GLN A 20 36.12 2.04 -11.61
C GLN A 20 37.52 2.12 -10.96
N GLY A 21 38.47 1.43 -11.61
CA GLY A 21 39.91 1.58 -11.43
C GLY A 21 40.45 1.28 -10.03
N GLN A 22 41.75 1.57 -9.84
CA GLN A 22 42.49 1.35 -8.59
C GLN A 22 42.03 2.23 -7.42
N LEU A 23 41.32 3.33 -7.73
CA LEU A 23 40.81 4.29 -6.75
C LEU A 23 39.43 3.90 -6.17
N ILE A 24 38.83 2.79 -6.62
CA ILE A 24 37.58 2.24 -6.09
C ILE A 24 36.44 3.29 -6.15
N MET A 25 36.41 4.06 -7.24
CA MET A 25 35.47 5.16 -7.44
C MET A 25 34.18 4.65 -8.07
N ILE A 26 33.03 5.22 -7.71
CA ILE A 26 31.77 4.96 -8.42
C ILE A 26 31.53 6.09 -9.43
N MET A 27 31.49 5.76 -10.72
CA MET A 27 31.32 6.72 -11.82
C MET A 27 30.27 6.25 -12.83
N ALA A 28 29.55 7.20 -13.44
CA ALA A 28 28.55 6.93 -14.48
C ALA A 28 29.14 7.01 -15.89
N ASP A 29 30.01 6.06 -16.23
CA ASP A 29 30.72 6.01 -17.52
C ASP A 29 30.58 4.67 -18.25
N SER A 30 30.04 3.64 -17.58
CA SER A 30 29.90 2.30 -18.14
C SER A 30 28.75 2.21 -19.14
N ASN A 31 28.97 1.45 -20.21
CA ASN A 31 27.90 0.99 -21.12
C ASN A 31 27.50 -0.46 -20.83
N ASP A 32 28.20 -1.13 -19.91
CA ASP A 32 28.03 -2.55 -19.64
C ASP A 32 27.10 -2.75 -18.45
N HIS A 33 25.88 -3.20 -18.75
CA HIS A 33 24.85 -3.51 -17.76
C HIS A 33 25.00 -4.95 -17.19
N ASN A 34 25.91 -5.77 -17.73
CA ASN A 34 26.15 -7.13 -17.25
C ASN A 34 27.37 -7.24 -16.34
N ASN A 35 28.00 -6.12 -15.98
CA ASN A 35 29.15 -6.11 -15.09
C ASN A 35 28.70 -6.06 -13.62
N LEU A 36 29.25 -6.93 -12.77
CA LEU A 36 28.99 -6.87 -11.32
C LEU A 36 29.41 -5.54 -10.69
N ASP A 37 30.39 -4.85 -11.28
CA ASP A 37 30.81 -3.51 -10.87
C ASP A 37 29.71 -2.45 -11.08
N THR A 38 28.75 -2.66 -11.99
CA THR A 38 27.62 -1.74 -12.23
C THR A 38 26.35 -2.12 -11.47
N LEU A 39 26.41 -3.20 -10.66
CA LEU A 39 25.28 -3.69 -9.86
C LEU A 39 25.45 -3.34 -8.38
N PHE A 40 24.35 -2.87 -7.80
CA PHE A 40 24.28 -2.52 -6.39
C PHE A 40 23.19 -3.30 -5.67
N TRP A 41 23.50 -3.76 -4.46
CA TRP A 41 22.52 -4.31 -3.54
C TRP A 41 22.11 -3.22 -2.53
N PRO A 42 20.89 -2.69 -2.62
CA PRO A 42 20.39 -1.75 -1.63
C PRO A 42 19.98 -2.47 -0.35
N ILE A 43 20.45 -1.96 0.80
CA ILE A 43 20.08 -2.46 2.12
C ILE A 43 19.38 -1.32 2.85
N LYS A 44 18.10 -1.53 3.23
CA LYS A 44 17.36 -0.59 4.06
C LYS A 44 17.97 -0.58 5.46
N VAL A 45 18.45 0.59 5.89
CA VAL A 45 19.04 0.80 7.23
C VAL A 45 18.05 1.50 8.15
N ASP A 46 17.24 2.40 7.60
CA ASP A 46 16.18 3.14 8.30
C ASP A 46 15.05 3.51 7.31
N ASN A 47 14.11 4.37 7.71
CA ASN A 47 12.96 4.79 6.91
C ASN A 47 13.34 5.33 5.53
N ASN A 48 14.24 6.31 5.46
CA ASN A 48 14.74 6.94 4.24
C ASN A 48 16.25 6.73 4.03
N VAL A 49 16.86 5.81 4.78
CA VAL A 49 18.30 5.58 4.73
C VAL A 49 18.59 4.21 4.16
N VAL A 50 19.45 4.17 3.16
CA VAL A 50 19.96 2.94 2.55
C VAL A 50 21.48 2.88 2.64
N ALA A 51 22.01 1.67 2.62
CA ALA A 51 23.40 1.42 2.29
C ALA A 51 23.46 0.71 0.93
N LEU A 52 24.36 1.13 0.07
CA LEU A 52 24.54 0.53 -1.25
C LEU A 52 25.79 -0.34 -1.23
N ARG A 53 25.63 -1.64 -1.44
CA ARG A 53 26.76 -2.57 -1.60
C ARG A 53 27.02 -2.79 -3.08
N ASN A 54 28.23 -2.53 -3.54
CA ASN A 54 28.63 -2.88 -4.90
C ASN A 54 28.86 -4.39 -5.00
N LEU A 55 28.38 -5.04 -6.07
CA LEU A 55 28.53 -6.49 -6.23
C LEU A 55 29.89 -6.93 -6.78
N GLY A 56 30.61 -6.04 -7.47
CA GLY A 56 31.93 -6.32 -8.02
C GLY A 56 32.99 -6.54 -6.93
N ASN A 57 33.02 -5.67 -5.92
CA ASN A 57 33.98 -5.77 -4.81
C ASN A 57 33.37 -6.12 -3.44
N ASN A 58 32.05 -6.26 -3.35
CA ASN A 58 31.31 -6.60 -2.13
C ASN A 58 31.45 -5.58 -0.98
N HIS A 59 31.87 -4.36 -1.27
CA HIS A 59 31.99 -3.25 -0.31
C HIS A 59 30.82 -2.27 -0.41
N PHE A 60 30.62 -1.48 0.64
CA PHE A 60 29.60 -0.45 0.72
C PHE A 60 30.11 0.90 0.25
N CYS A 61 29.23 1.62 -0.45
CA CYS A 61 29.46 2.97 -0.92
C CYS A 61 29.49 3.97 0.25
N ILE A 62 30.51 4.82 0.27
CA ILE A 62 30.68 5.94 1.19
C ILE A 62 30.99 7.20 0.40
N ARG A 63 30.72 8.36 1.00
CA ARG A 63 31.32 9.62 0.55
C ARG A 63 32.78 9.65 1.00
N PHE A 64 33.72 9.64 0.05
CA PHE A 64 35.15 9.70 0.36
C PHE A 64 35.53 11.09 0.88
N SER A 65 36.18 11.16 2.04
CA SER A 65 36.35 12.40 2.82
C SER A 65 37.24 13.44 2.16
N ALA A 66 38.26 13.03 1.39
CA ALA A 66 39.22 13.97 0.80
C ALA A 66 38.61 14.80 -0.35
N ASN A 67 37.80 14.17 -1.20
CA ASN A 67 37.40 14.73 -2.50
C ASN A 67 35.88 14.68 -2.74
N SER A 68 35.09 14.19 -1.77
CA SER A 68 33.62 14.12 -1.80
C SER A 68 32.99 13.29 -2.94
N TYR A 69 33.75 12.40 -3.61
CA TYR A 69 33.17 11.43 -4.56
C TYR A 69 32.60 10.20 -3.85
N LEU A 70 31.75 9.44 -4.55
CA LEU A 70 31.19 8.19 -4.08
C LEU A 70 32.17 7.02 -4.33
N SER A 71 32.40 6.17 -3.33
CA SER A 71 33.40 5.10 -3.41
C SER A 71 32.96 3.87 -2.62
N ALA A 72 33.17 2.66 -3.12
CA ALA A 72 32.80 1.42 -2.42
C ALA A 72 33.99 0.79 -1.67
N THR A 73 34.36 1.30 -0.50
CA THR A 73 35.63 0.93 0.19
C THR A 73 35.48 0.25 1.54
N VAL A 74 34.30 0.31 2.16
CA VAL A 74 34.11 -0.24 3.51
C VAL A 74 33.37 -1.57 3.47
N SER A 75 33.81 -2.55 4.28
CA SER A 75 33.20 -3.90 4.31
C SER A 75 31.94 -3.99 5.18
N THR A 76 31.66 -2.97 5.98
CA THR A 76 30.51 -2.91 6.90
C THR A 76 29.74 -1.61 6.71
N ILE A 77 28.45 -1.58 7.09
CA ILE A 77 27.62 -0.37 7.04
C ILE A 77 28.07 0.61 8.16
N SER A 78 29.07 1.45 7.87
CA SER A 78 29.50 2.54 8.75
C SER A 78 28.49 3.69 8.74
N LYS A 79 28.72 4.72 9.55
CA LYS A 79 27.88 5.93 9.56
C LYS A 79 27.92 6.65 8.21
N GLU A 80 29.07 6.66 7.56
CA GLU A 80 29.34 7.33 6.27
C GLU A 80 28.79 6.52 5.08
N ALA A 81 28.48 5.23 5.29
CA ALA A 81 27.86 4.36 4.29
C ALA A 81 26.33 4.47 4.26
N ARG A 82 25.76 5.29 5.15
CA ARG A 82 24.33 5.58 5.24
C ARG A 82 24.01 6.75 4.34
N VAL A 83 23.34 6.47 3.23
CA VAL A 83 22.90 7.46 2.26
C VAL A 83 21.41 7.69 2.46
N GLU A 84 21.04 8.95 2.67
CA GLU A 84 19.65 9.36 2.68
C GLU A 84 19.12 9.42 1.26
N VAL A 85 18.01 8.75 1.01
CA VAL A 85 17.32 8.77 -0.27
C VAL A 85 16.27 9.85 -0.20
N GLU A 86 16.33 10.78 -1.14
CA GLU A 86 15.30 11.78 -1.36
C GLU A 86 14.51 11.46 -2.61
N GLU A 87 13.21 11.69 -2.55
CA GLU A 87 12.33 11.57 -3.70
C GLU A 87 12.16 12.96 -4.31
N LEU A 88 12.65 13.16 -5.54
CA LEU A 88 12.54 14.43 -6.27
C LEU A 88 11.13 14.61 -6.88
N VAL A 89 10.10 14.30 -6.10
CA VAL A 89 8.69 14.40 -6.52
C VAL A 89 7.96 15.26 -5.49
N LEU A 90 7.34 16.34 -5.96
CA LEU A 90 6.61 17.27 -5.09
C LEU A 90 5.31 16.67 -4.55
N SER A 91 4.60 15.91 -5.39
CA SER A 91 3.36 15.26 -5.01
C SER A 91 3.07 14.06 -5.92
N ARG A 92 2.25 13.14 -5.41
CA ARG A 92 1.81 11.96 -6.14
C ARG A 92 0.29 11.92 -6.18
N LYS A 93 -0.28 11.72 -7.37
CA LYS A 93 -1.71 11.42 -7.55
C LYS A 93 -1.86 9.96 -7.97
N ILE A 94 -2.65 9.21 -7.21
CA ILE A 94 -3.05 7.83 -7.51
C ILE A 94 -4.50 7.89 -7.99
N TYR A 95 -4.76 7.33 -9.17
CA TYR A 95 -6.09 7.32 -9.78
C TYR A 95 -6.25 6.07 -10.65
N ASN A 96 -7.47 5.81 -11.11
CA ASN A 96 -7.80 4.63 -11.92
C ASN A 96 -7.36 3.31 -11.27
N VAL A 97 -7.61 3.18 -9.96
CA VAL A 97 -7.29 1.98 -9.19
C VAL A 97 -8.14 0.82 -9.69
N ASN A 98 -7.48 -0.23 -10.20
CA ASN A 98 -8.13 -1.44 -10.68
C ASN A 98 -7.99 -2.58 -9.66
N TYR A 99 -9.10 -3.01 -9.10
CA TYR A 99 -9.14 -4.14 -8.16
C TYR A 99 -9.25 -5.47 -8.90
N ARG A 100 -8.35 -6.40 -8.58
CA ARG A 100 -8.45 -7.79 -9.02
C ARG A 100 -9.47 -8.54 -8.17
N LEU A 101 -10.76 -8.31 -8.44
CA LEU A 101 -11.86 -8.90 -7.66
C LEU A 101 -11.87 -10.44 -7.67
N MET A 102 -11.34 -11.07 -8.73
CA MET A 102 -11.20 -12.54 -8.81
C MET A 102 -10.23 -13.12 -7.77
N ASP A 103 -9.27 -12.32 -7.29
CA ASP A 103 -8.31 -12.72 -6.27
C ASP A 103 -8.77 -12.32 -4.85
N ALA A 104 -9.91 -11.62 -4.74
CA ALA A 104 -10.39 -11.09 -3.49
C ALA A 104 -10.96 -12.18 -2.58
N ARG A 105 -10.89 -11.95 -1.27
CA ARG A 105 -11.17 -12.97 -0.26
C ARG A 105 -12.03 -12.38 0.85
N ILE A 106 -13.06 -13.13 1.23
CA ILE A 106 -13.96 -12.79 2.33
C ILE A 106 -13.56 -13.64 3.53
N TYR A 107 -13.37 -13.00 4.68
CA TYR A 107 -12.96 -13.65 5.91
C TYR A 107 -13.80 -13.15 7.08
N SER A 108 -13.98 -14.01 8.09
CA SER A 108 -14.61 -13.66 9.37
C SER A 108 -16.01 -13.04 9.23
N GLN A 109 -16.74 -13.36 8.17
CA GLN A 109 -18.13 -12.94 8.02
C GLN A 109 -18.99 -13.67 9.06
N SER A 110 -19.74 -12.91 9.85
CA SER A 110 -20.68 -13.43 10.83
C SER A 110 -22.03 -12.73 10.70
N VAL A 111 -23.09 -13.44 11.08
CA VAL A 111 -24.43 -12.86 11.16
C VAL A 111 -24.60 -12.24 12.54
N LEU A 112 -24.92 -10.95 12.57
CA LEU A 112 -25.26 -10.23 13.79
C LEU A 112 -26.78 -10.11 13.92
N THR A 113 -27.36 -10.71 14.96
CA THR A 113 -28.78 -10.53 15.27
C THR A 113 -29.01 -9.13 15.83
N MET A 114 -29.67 -8.27 15.05
CA MET A 114 -29.93 -6.88 15.41
C MET A 114 -31.12 -6.72 16.37
N ALA A 115 -32.21 -7.47 16.14
CA ALA A 115 -33.41 -7.43 16.96
C ALA A 115 -34.19 -8.73 16.84
N ASN A 116 -34.94 -9.07 17.90
CA ASN A 116 -35.93 -10.13 17.90
C ASN A 116 -37.30 -9.52 18.25
N ALA A 117 -38.34 -9.86 17.51
CA ALA A 117 -39.70 -9.39 17.76
C ALA A 117 -40.71 -10.52 17.52
N ASN A 118 -41.80 -10.53 18.28
CA ASN A 118 -42.90 -11.47 18.12
C ASN A 118 -44.14 -10.72 17.62
N ALA A 119 -44.86 -11.34 16.69
CA ALA A 119 -46.11 -10.82 16.14
C ALA A 119 -47.20 -11.88 16.27
N VAL A 120 -48.40 -11.45 16.68
CA VAL A 120 -49.57 -12.33 16.87
C VAL A 120 -50.74 -11.72 16.12
N ASN A 121 -51.39 -12.53 15.29
CA ASN A 121 -52.58 -12.16 14.54
C ASN A 121 -53.78 -13.00 15.00
N ARG A 122 -54.69 -12.37 15.75
CA ARG A 122 -55.93 -12.99 16.23
C ARG A 122 -57.13 -12.76 15.31
N THR A 123 -56.90 -12.24 14.12
CA THR A 123 -57.96 -11.97 13.14
C THR A 123 -58.10 -13.12 12.16
N LYS A 124 -59.21 -13.14 11.42
CA LYS A 124 -59.48 -14.15 10.37
C LYS A 124 -58.79 -13.84 9.04
N GLU A 125 -58.14 -12.68 8.93
CA GLU A 125 -57.45 -12.22 7.73
C GLU A 125 -55.94 -12.08 8.00
N PRO A 126 -55.07 -12.18 6.98
CA PRO A 126 -53.64 -11.89 7.15
C PRO A 126 -53.39 -10.44 7.59
N SER A 127 -52.40 -10.24 8.45
CA SER A 127 -51.98 -8.90 8.91
C SER A 127 -50.50 -8.67 8.63
N THR A 128 -50.15 -7.53 8.05
CA THR A 128 -48.76 -7.17 7.77
C THR A 128 -48.27 -6.15 8.78
N ILE A 129 -47.14 -6.44 9.42
CA ILE A 129 -46.44 -5.55 10.33
C ILE A 129 -45.15 -5.07 9.67
N GLU A 130 -44.84 -3.80 9.86
CA GLU A 130 -43.60 -3.20 9.42
C GLU A 130 -42.68 -2.95 10.62
N LEU A 131 -41.48 -3.55 10.59
CA LEU A 131 -40.43 -3.33 11.56
C LEU A 131 -39.36 -2.44 10.94
N LYS A 132 -39.19 -1.25 11.50
CA LYS A 132 -38.13 -0.32 11.12
C LYS A 132 -36.96 -0.48 12.06
N LEU A 133 -35.81 -0.90 11.54
CA LEU A 133 -34.56 -0.98 12.29
C LEU A 133 -33.64 0.16 11.86
N SER A 134 -33.09 0.89 12.83
CA SER A 134 -32.07 1.92 12.61
C SER A 134 -30.77 1.46 13.22
N HIS A 135 -29.68 1.55 12.47
CA HIS A 135 -28.35 1.16 12.95
C HIS A 135 -27.26 2.11 12.46
N THR A 136 -26.11 2.05 13.11
CA THR A 136 -24.89 2.73 12.64
C THR A 136 -24.03 1.70 11.92
N ASP A 137 -23.55 2.05 10.73
CA ASP A 137 -22.65 1.23 9.93
C ASP A 137 -21.28 1.92 9.88
N THR A 138 -20.21 1.19 10.20
CA THR A 138 -18.83 1.68 10.16
C THR A 138 -18.02 0.80 9.23
N LYS A 139 -17.41 1.43 8.22
CA LYS A 139 -16.56 0.78 7.22
C LYS A 139 -15.14 1.29 7.35
N SER A 140 -14.19 0.38 7.41
CA SER A 140 -12.76 0.69 7.44
C SER A 140 -12.07 0.20 6.17
N TYR A 141 -11.18 1.03 5.62
CA TYR A 141 -10.47 0.74 4.38
C TYR A 141 -8.99 1.10 4.51
N THR A 142 -8.13 0.31 3.87
CA THR A 142 -6.67 0.48 3.93
C THR A 142 -6.04 -0.01 2.63
N TRP A 143 -5.23 0.84 2.01
CA TRP A 143 -4.39 0.52 0.87
C TRP A 143 -2.93 0.46 1.31
N ASN A 144 -2.23 -0.58 0.89
CA ASN A 144 -0.80 -0.75 1.13
C ASN A 144 -0.02 -0.71 -0.19
N SER A 145 1.25 -0.31 -0.11
CA SER A 145 2.16 -0.32 -1.25
C SER A 145 3.28 -1.32 -1.01
N SER A 146 3.69 -2.02 -2.08
CA SER A 146 4.88 -2.85 -2.11
C SER A 146 6.16 -2.06 -2.39
N VAL A 147 6.04 -0.77 -2.77
CA VAL A 147 7.19 0.11 -3.02
C VAL A 147 7.81 0.49 -1.68
N SER A 148 9.11 0.24 -1.55
CA SER A 148 9.84 0.33 -0.27
C SER A 148 10.11 1.75 0.24
N LEU A 149 9.90 2.77 -0.59
CA LEU A 149 10.18 4.17 -0.31
C LEU A 149 8.89 4.99 -0.39
N ASN A 150 8.45 5.51 0.75
CA ASN A 150 7.40 6.51 0.87
C ASN A 150 7.99 7.68 1.63
N LEU A 151 8.75 8.52 0.93
CA LEU A 151 9.65 9.52 1.51
C LEU A 151 8.94 10.81 1.91
N GLY A 152 7.80 10.70 2.60
CA GLY A 152 7.03 11.88 3.05
C GLY A 152 6.39 12.69 1.92
N VAL A 153 6.40 12.20 0.67
CA VAL A 153 5.74 12.83 -0.46
C VAL A 153 4.23 12.87 -0.25
N THR A 154 3.65 14.07 -0.34
CA THR A 154 2.19 14.25 -0.29
C THR A 154 1.55 13.42 -1.38
N THR A 155 0.70 12.48 -0.96
CA THR A 155 0.04 11.54 -1.86
C THR A 155 -1.47 11.73 -1.75
N THR A 156 -2.12 11.96 -2.89
CA THR A 156 -3.58 11.93 -3.01
C THR A 156 -4.01 10.66 -3.73
N ILE A 157 -5.10 10.06 -3.28
CA ILE A 157 -5.70 8.88 -3.90
C ILE A 157 -7.13 9.20 -4.30
N GLU A 158 -7.53 8.72 -5.47
CA GLU A 158 -8.87 8.77 -6.04
C GLU A 158 -9.23 7.34 -6.45
N THR A 159 -10.16 6.72 -5.73
CA THR A 159 -10.44 5.28 -5.87
C THR A 159 -11.87 4.92 -5.47
N GLY A 160 -12.43 3.90 -6.09
CA GLY A 160 -13.60 3.21 -5.55
C GLY A 160 -13.26 2.41 -4.28
N ILE A 161 -14.26 2.16 -3.43
CA ILE A 161 -14.17 1.35 -2.20
C ILE A 161 -14.86 0.01 -2.46
N PRO A 162 -14.14 -1.12 -2.36
CA PRO A 162 -14.75 -2.44 -2.42
C PRO A 162 -15.66 -2.72 -1.22
N PHE A 163 -16.80 -3.37 -1.43
CA PHE A 163 -17.72 -3.78 -0.39
C PHE A 163 -18.34 -5.15 -0.72
N ILE A 164 -18.92 -5.80 0.29
CA ILE A 164 -19.58 -7.10 0.14
C ILE A 164 -21.09 -6.88 0.10
N GLU A 165 -21.74 -7.41 -0.93
CA GLU A 165 -23.18 -7.41 -1.09
C GLU A 165 -23.62 -8.79 -1.59
N GLU A 166 -24.55 -9.43 -0.87
CA GLU A 166 -25.05 -10.78 -1.19
C GLU A 166 -23.93 -11.82 -1.44
N GLY A 167 -22.83 -11.72 -0.69
CA GLY A 167 -21.68 -12.64 -0.82
C GLY A 167 -20.79 -12.38 -2.03
N LYS A 168 -21.04 -11.32 -2.81
CA LYS A 168 -20.19 -10.86 -3.91
C LYS A 168 -19.46 -9.59 -3.51
N ILE A 169 -18.27 -9.39 -4.08
CA ILE A 169 -17.51 -8.16 -3.89
C ILE A 169 -17.81 -7.22 -5.05
N GLN A 170 -18.23 -6.01 -4.71
CA GLN A 170 -18.56 -4.95 -5.65
C GLN A 170 -17.77 -3.68 -5.32
N ILE A 171 -17.76 -2.71 -6.22
CA ILE A 171 -17.12 -1.39 -6.04
C ILE A 171 -18.21 -0.34 -6.26
N SER A 172 -18.39 0.59 -5.32
CA SER A 172 -19.43 1.63 -5.45
C SER A 172 -18.94 3.00 -5.01
N ALA A 173 -18.76 3.20 -3.71
CA ALA A 173 -18.40 4.48 -3.12
C ALA A 173 -17.02 4.93 -3.59
N GLU A 174 -16.86 6.22 -3.83
CA GLU A 174 -15.57 6.82 -4.18
C GLU A 174 -14.93 7.47 -2.96
N PHE A 175 -13.61 7.33 -2.86
CA PHE A 175 -12.77 8.01 -1.90
C PHE A 175 -11.76 8.86 -2.65
N THR A 176 -11.73 10.15 -2.32
CA THR A 176 -10.75 11.11 -2.81
C THR A 176 -10.16 11.88 -1.65
N GLY A 177 -8.84 11.83 -1.47
CA GLY A 177 -8.19 12.55 -0.38
C GLY A 177 -6.70 12.28 -0.26
N GLU A 178 -6.07 12.98 0.68
CA GLU A 178 -4.69 12.66 1.08
C GLU A 178 -4.64 11.29 1.73
N TYR A 179 -3.63 10.51 1.37
CA TYR A 179 -3.50 9.14 1.86
C TYR A 179 -2.06 8.75 2.08
N LYS A 180 -1.77 8.25 3.29
CA LYS A 180 -0.50 7.61 3.61
C LYS A 180 -0.68 6.09 3.49
N TRP A 181 0.21 5.44 2.75
CA TRP A 181 0.19 3.98 2.64
C TRP A 181 0.14 3.29 4.00
N GLY A 182 -0.74 2.31 4.13
CA GLY A 182 -0.97 1.57 5.36
C GLY A 182 -1.78 2.32 6.42
N SER A 183 -2.21 3.55 6.17
CA SER A 183 -3.15 4.24 7.08
C SER A 183 -4.56 3.69 6.91
N THR A 184 -5.24 3.42 8.02
CA THR A 184 -6.65 3.01 8.00
C THR A 184 -7.53 4.23 8.04
N GLN A 185 -8.48 4.27 7.12
CA GLN A 185 -9.51 5.30 7.02
C GLN A 185 -10.84 4.67 7.40
N GLU A 186 -11.70 5.45 8.03
CA GLU A 186 -13.01 4.99 8.49
C GLU A 186 -14.11 5.90 7.96
N SER A 187 -15.25 5.29 7.64
CA SER A 187 -16.47 5.99 7.28
C SER A 187 -17.61 5.42 8.12
N THR A 188 -18.25 6.28 8.92
CA THR A 188 -19.38 5.91 9.77
C THR A 188 -20.63 6.58 9.26
N THR A 189 -21.65 5.78 8.97
CA THR A 189 -22.98 6.24 8.56
C THR A 189 -23.95 5.97 9.71
N HIS A 190 -24.51 7.05 10.27
CA HIS A 190 -25.49 6.96 11.34
C HIS A 190 -26.90 6.84 10.79
N GLY A 191 -27.74 6.08 11.51
CA GLY A 191 -29.17 6.05 11.26
C GLY A 191 -29.56 5.36 9.95
N VAL A 192 -28.78 4.36 9.51
CA VAL A 192 -29.16 3.51 8.38
C VAL A 192 -30.45 2.78 8.73
N GLU A 193 -31.52 3.09 7.98
CA GLU A 193 -32.85 2.54 8.22
C GLU A 193 -33.12 1.37 7.29
N THR A 194 -33.51 0.23 7.86
CA THR A 194 -33.94 -0.96 7.10
C THR A 194 -35.36 -1.33 7.51
N MET A 195 -36.23 -1.43 6.51
CA MET A 195 -37.64 -1.77 6.68
C MET A 195 -37.85 -3.25 6.40
N TYR A 196 -38.31 -3.99 7.40
CA TYR A 196 -38.71 -5.38 7.27
C TYR A 196 -40.23 -5.50 7.33
N LYS A 197 -40.83 -6.14 6.33
CA LYS A 197 -42.27 -6.41 6.30
C LYS A 197 -42.51 -7.88 6.60
N VAL A 198 -43.35 -8.16 7.59
CA VAL A 198 -43.72 -9.53 7.96
C VAL A 198 -45.24 -9.65 7.89
N THR A 199 -45.72 -10.58 7.07
CA THR A 199 -47.14 -10.92 7.00
C THR A 199 -47.41 -12.12 7.90
N VAL A 200 -48.26 -11.91 8.92
CA VAL A 200 -48.68 -12.94 9.87
C VAL A 200 -50.01 -13.52 9.38
N PRO A 201 -50.09 -14.85 9.15
CA PRO A 201 -51.32 -15.51 8.76
C PRO A 201 -52.46 -15.32 9.77
N PRO A 202 -53.71 -15.58 9.38
CA PRO A 202 -54.84 -15.60 10.31
C PRO A 202 -54.59 -16.54 11.50
N MET A 203 -55.06 -16.14 12.68
CA MET A 203 -55.11 -16.98 13.87
C MET A 203 -53.77 -17.64 14.27
N THR A 204 -52.65 -16.88 14.20
CA THR A 204 -51.29 -17.35 14.56
C THR A 204 -50.64 -16.43 15.60
#